data_AF-A0A7X7ZLK6-F1
#
_entry.id   AF-A0A7X7ZLK6-F1
#
_cell.length_a   1.000
_cell.length_b   1.000
_cell.length_c   1.000
_cell.angle_alpha   90.00
_cell.angle_beta   90.00
_cell.angle_gamma   90.00
#
_symmetry.space_group_name_H-M   'P 1'
#
loop_
_entity.id
_entity.type
_entity.pdbx_description
1 polymer ?
#
loop_
_entity_poly.entity_id
_entity_poly.type
_entity_poly.pdbx_seq_one_letter_code
_entity_poly.pdbx_strand_id
1 'polypeptide(L)'
;MIKPDRVLGIVKKQGYEIRKEEYCGESVGIPDGKCIVMESAYTPSGDYLGNPENAKYLIEKLGISPEKSSPDHTVCSIGWSEKDQKWYGWSHRAIYGFYIGCKVEEGDIIAEDFPIGFEAETKEDCRKMAVAFAREVS
;
A
#
# COMPACT_ATOMS: atom_id res chain seq x y z
N MET A 1 -8.10 9.78 -6.17
CA MET A 1 -7.43 10.56 -5.09
C MET A 1 -7.63 12.04 -5.37
N ILE A 2 -8.05 12.82 -4.38
CA ILE A 2 -8.20 14.27 -4.53
C ILE A 2 -6.80 14.90 -4.52
N LYS A 3 -6.54 15.85 -5.42
CA LYS A 3 -5.26 16.55 -5.47
C LYS A 3 -5.23 17.68 -4.44
N PRO A 4 -4.08 17.94 -3.80
CA PRO A 4 -3.96 19.09 -2.93
C PRO A 4 -4.00 20.39 -3.71
N ASP A 5 -4.52 21.44 -3.09
CA ASP A 5 -4.44 22.80 -3.60
C ASP A 5 -2.99 23.28 -3.59
N ARG A 6 -2.22 22.88 -2.57
CA ARG A 6 -0.80 23.22 -2.45
C ARG A 6 0.01 22.16 -1.71
N VAL A 7 1.23 21.91 -2.19
CA VAL A 7 2.26 21.20 -1.42
C VAL A 7 3.10 22.23 -0.67
N LEU A 8 3.03 22.20 0.66
CA LEU A 8 3.70 23.14 1.57
C LEU A 8 5.15 22.74 1.87
N GLY A 9 5.48 21.45 1.76
CA GLY A 9 6.84 20.96 1.99
C GLY A 9 6.99 19.47 1.69
N ILE A 10 8.23 19.04 1.45
CA ILE A 10 8.58 17.65 1.17
C ILE A 10 9.77 17.26 2.05
N VAL A 11 9.65 16.15 2.78
CA VAL A 11 10.73 15.54 3.55
C VAL A 11 11.06 14.19 2.94
N LYS A 12 12.27 14.05 2.40
CA LYS A 12 12.74 12.79 1.82
C LYS A 12 13.24 11.85 2.91
N LYS A 13 12.87 10.57 2.79
CA LYS A 13 13.32 9.45 3.61
C LYS A 13 13.92 8.38 2.70
N GLN A 14 14.52 7.36 3.29
CA GLN A 14 15.01 6.22 2.52
C GLN A 14 13.81 5.42 2.00
N GLY A 15 13.56 5.46 0.69
CA GLY A 15 12.51 4.70 0.01
C GLY A 15 11.13 5.37 -0.09
N TYR A 16 10.92 6.54 0.51
CA TYR A 16 9.68 7.32 0.41
C TYR A 16 9.89 8.80 0.72
N GLU A 17 8.88 9.62 0.48
CA GLU A 17 8.84 11.02 0.88
C GLU A 17 7.52 11.35 1.58
N ILE A 18 7.59 12.27 2.54
CA ILE A 18 6.43 12.82 3.23
C ILE A 18 6.15 14.18 2.63
N ARG A 19 4.94 14.38 2.12
CA ARG A 19 4.45 15.67 1.62
C ARG A 19 3.48 16.25 2.63
N LYS A 20 3.70 17.53 2.97
CA LYS A 20 2.76 18.33 3.73
C LYS A 20 1.87 19.07 2.74
N GLU A 21 0.57 18.78 2.77
CA GLU A 21 -0.38 19.12 1.72
C GLU A 21 -1.54 19.94 2.30
N GLU A 22 -1.91 21.01 1.63
CA GLU A 22 -3.05 21.87 1.99
C GLU A 22 -4.24 21.55 1.07
N TYR A 23 -5.41 21.41 1.69
CA TYR A 23 -6.68 21.17 1.03
C TYR A 23 -7.70 22.20 1.52
N CYS A 24 -8.44 22.84 0.62
CA CYS A 24 -9.39 23.91 0.94
C CYS A 24 -10.77 23.66 0.31
N GLY A 25 -11.80 24.17 0.99
CA GLY A 25 -13.16 24.26 0.44
C GLY A 25 -13.97 22.96 0.41
N GLU A 26 -15.21 23.08 -0.06
CA GLU A 26 -16.24 22.04 0.13
C GLU A 26 -15.99 20.77 -0.68
N SER A 27 -15.19 20.85 -1.75
CA SER A 27 -14.86 19.70 -2.61
C SER A 27 -14.14 18.56 -1.89
N VAL A 28 -13.56 18.86 -0.72
CA VAL A 28 -12.89 17.94 0.20
C VAL A 28 -13.60 17.86 1.56
N GLY A 29 -14.84 18.34 1.65
CA GLY A 29 -15.64 18.33 2.87
C GLY A 29 -15.24 19.38 3.91
N ILE A 30 -14.51 20.42 3.51
CA ILE A 30 -14.06 21.50 4.39
C ILE A 30 -14.97 22.72 4.18
N PRO A 31 -15.46 23.38 5.25
CA PRO A 31 -16.28 24.59 5.08
C PRO A 31 -15.58 25.66 4.25
N ASP A 32 -16.35 26.41 3.46
CA ASP A 32 -15.80 27.47 2.62
C ASP A 32 -14.95 28.48 3.42
N GLY A 33 -13.85 28.92 2.80
CA GLY A 33 -12.83 29.77 3.44
C GLY A 33 -11.96 29.08 4.51
N LYS A 34 -12.09 27.75 4.71
CA LYS A 34 -11.20 26.98 5.58
C LYS A 34 -10.31 26.03 4.77
N CYS A 35 -9.17 25.72 5.36
CA CYS A 35 -8.21 24.75 4.84
C CYS A 35 -7.75 23.81 5.96
N ILE A 36 -7.39 22.58 5.59
CA ILE A 36 -6.67 21.64 6.45
C ILE A 36 -5.31 21.36 5.85
N VAL A 37 -4.38 21.01 6.73
CA VAL A 37 -3.05 20.55 6.34
C VAL A 37 -2.89 19.10 6.77
N MET A 38 -2.51 18.25 5.83
CA MET A 38 -2.29 16.83 6.04
C MET A 38 -0.87 16.43 5.67
N GLU A 39 -0.39 15.36 6.27
CA GLU A 39 0.85 14.69 5.85
C GLU A 39 0.52 13.36 5.20
N SER A 40 1.07 13.17 3.99
CA SER A 40 0.85 12.03 3.12
C SER A 40 2.20 11.48 2.70
N ALA A 41 2.33 10.16 2.63
CA ALA A 41 3.54 9.49 2.19
C ALA A 41 3.42 9.01 0.73
N TYR A 42 4.51 9.12 -0.01
CA TYR A 42 4.59 8.74 -1.42
C TYR A 42 5.91 8.00 -1.70
N THR A 43 5.89 7.11 -2.69
CA THR A 43 7.13 6.57 -3.26
C THR A 43 7.92 7.68 -3.98
N PRO A 44 9.23 7.48 -4.26
CA PRO A 44 10.00 8.43 -5.05
C PRO A 44 9.46 8.65 -6.47
N SER A 45 8.69 7.70 -7.03
CA SER A 45 7.98 7.82 -8.30
C SER A 45 6.67 8.63 -8.19
N GLY A 46 6.22 8.95 -6.98
CA GLY A 46 5.02 9.73 -6.70
C GLY A 46 3.75 8.90 -6.48
N ASP A 47 3.86 7.59 -6.29
CA ASP A 47 2.72 6.73 -5.96
C ASP A 47 2.38 6.84 -4.46
N TYR A 48 1.08 6.90 -4.14
CA TYR A 48 0.64 7.15 -2.77
C TYR A 48 0.76 5.92 -1.87
N LEU A 49 1.29 6.11 -0.66
CA LEU A 49 1.54 5.07 0.34
C LEU A 49 0.58 5.13 1.55
N GLY A 50 -0.23 6.18 1.66
CA GLY A 50 -1.03 6.45 2.86
C GLY A 50 -0.39 7.49 3.78
N ASN A 51 -0.55 7.32 5.09
CA ASN A 51 0.02 8.23 6.07
C ASN A 51 1.53 7.92 6.35
N PRO A 52 2.28 8.85 6.97
CA PRO A 52 3.69 8.65 7.28
C PRO A 52 4.00 7.47 8.19
N GLU A 53 3.11 7.14 9.13
CA GLU A 53 3.32 6.03 10.08
C GLU A 53 3.26 4.67 9.36
N ASN A 54 2.30 4.50 8.46
CA ASN A 54 2.17 3.32 7.62
C ASN A 54 3.38 3.19 6.70
N ALA A 55 3.79 4.27 6.02
CA ALA A 55 4.97 4.22 5.14
C ALA A 55 6.23 3.83 5.91
N LYS A 56 6.43 4.39 7.11
CA LYS A 56 7.52 4.01 8.00
C LYS A 56 7.45 2.53 8.38
N TYR A 57 6.28 2.02 8.75
CA TYR A 57 6.11 0.63 9.11
C TYR A 57 6.38 -0.31 7.92
N LEU A 58 5.79 -0.04 6.76
CA LEU A 58 5.97 -0.85 5.54
C LEU A 58 7.43 -0.88 5.08
N ILE A 59 8.07 0.29 4.98
CA ILE A 59 9.39 0.41 4.35
C ILE A 59 10.50 0.17 5.36
N GLU A 60 10.50 0.88 6.49
CA GLU A 60 11.62 0.81 7.44
C GLU A 60 11.55 -0.44 8.31
N LYS A 61 10.35 -0.87 8.72
CA LYS A 61 10.20 -2.02 9.62
C LYS A 61 10.09 -3.35 8.88
N LEU A 62 9.26 -3.42 7.84
CA LEU A 62 9.07 -4.65 7.06
C LEU A 62 10.02 -4.74 5.86
N GLY A 63 10.72 -3.66 5.47
CA GLY A 63 11.65 -3.70 4.33
C GLY A 63 10.94 -3.83 2.98
N ILE A 64 9.67 -3.44 2.90
CA ILE A 64 8.85 -3.56 1.70
C ILE A 64 9.25 -2.47 0.70
N SER A 65 9.42 -2.86 -0.56
CA SER A 65 9.47 -1.95 -1.71
C SER A 65 8.05 -1.82 -2.29
N PRO A 66 7.30 -0.74 -2.00
CA PRO A 66 5.88 -0.66 -2.32
C PRO A 66 5.62 -0.41 -3.80
N GLU A 67 4.56 -1.04 -4.32
CA GLU A 67 4.07 -0.85 -5.67
C GLU A 67 2.53 -0.90 -5.70
N LYS A 68 1.97 -0.44 -6.82
CA LYS A 68 0.54 -0.59 -7.09
C LYS A 68 0.26 -2.01 -7.57
N SER A 69 -0.84 -2.60 -7.11
CA SER A 69 -1.29 -3.91 -7.59
C SER A 69 -1.75 -3.89 -9.05
N SER A 70 -2.19 -2.72 -9.55
CA SER A 70 -2.54 -2.47 -10.95
C SER A 70 -2.08 -1.08 -11.38
N PRO A 71 -1.68 -0.86 -12.65
CA PRO A 71 -1.33 0.47 -13.16
C PRO A 71 -2.42 1.52 -12.97
N ASP A 72 -3.69 1.11 -13.03
CA ASP A 72 -4.86 2.01 -12.93
C ASP A 72 -5.19 2.41 -11.48
N HIS A 73 -4.56 1.77 -10.50
CA HIS A 73 -4.74 2.12 -9.10
C HIS A 73 -4.03 3.43 -8.78
N THR A 74 -4.50 4.10 -7.72
CA THR A 74 -3.90 5.36 -7.25
C THR A 74 -3.10 5.18 -5.96
N VAL A 75 -3.10 4.00 -5.37
CA VAL A 75 -2.45 3.70 -4.08
C VAL A 75 -1.61 2.43 -4.20
N CYS A 76 -0.44 2.43 -3.57
CA CYS A 76 0.36 1.22 -3.40
C CYS A 76 -0.32 0.29 -2.40
N SER A 77 -0.40 -0.99 -2.74
CA SER A 77 -1.09 -1.99 -1.92
C SER A 77 -0.38 -3.34 -1.88
N ILE A 78 0.75 -3.47 -2.58
CA ILE A 78 1.59 -4.68 -2.57
C ILE A 78 3.08 -4.30 -2.61
N GLY A 79 3.97 -5.23 -2.26
CA GLY A 79 5.40 -4.99 -2.40
C GLY A 79 6.27 -6.14 -1.91
N TRP A 80 7.45 -6.26 -2.49
CA TRP A 80 8.44 -7.26 -2.11
C TRP A 80 9.28 -6.77 -0.93
N SER A 81 9.48 -7.65 0.06
CA SER A 81 10.46 -7.47 1.12
C SER A 81 11.64 -8.40 0.90
N GLU A 82 12.81 -7.83 0.57
CA GLU A 82 14.06 -8.59 0.48
C GLU A 82 14.51 -9.09 1.86
N LYS A 83 14.13 -8.37 2.91
CA LYS A 83 14.42 -8.74 4.30
C LYS A 83 13.69 -10.02 4.70
N ASP A 84 12.41 -10.13 4.38
CA ASP A 84 11.56 -11.22 4.83
C ASP A 84 11.37 -12.32 3.76
N GLN A 85 11.89 -12.10 2.55
CA GLN A 85 11.68 -12.94 1.37
C GLN A 85 10.18 -13.21 1.11
N LYS A 86 9.37 -12.15 1.20
CA LYS A 86 7.90 -12.19 1.11
C LYS A 86 7.34 -11.12 0.18
N TRP A 87 6.25 -11.46 -0.50
CA TRP A 87 5.37 -10.49 -1.12
C TRP A 87 4.26 -10.10 -0.16
N TYR A 88 4.19 -8.82 0.19
CA TYR A 88 3.16 -8.30 1.06
C TYR A 88 2.00 -7.75 0.25
N GLY A 89 0.78 -7.98 0.73
CA GLY A 89 -0.42 -7.25 0.33
C GLY A 89 -1.01 -6.55 1.56
N TRP A 90 -1.54 -5.34 1.39
CA TRP A 90 -2.15 -4.59 2.49
C TRP A 90 -3.27 -3.66 2.06
N SER A 91 -4.04 -3.25 3.06
CA SER A 91 -5.00 -2.16 3.01
C SER A 91 -5.01 -1.41 4.35
N HIS A 92 -6.02 -0.57 4.57
CA HIS A 92 -6.29 0.01 5.88
C HIS A 92 -6.73 -1.04 6.94
N ARG A 93 -7.25 -2.21 6.51
CA ARG A 93 -7.79 -3.25 7.40
C ARG A 93 -6.73 -4.25 7.85
N ALA A 94 -5.84 -4.65 6.97
CA ALA A 94 -4.90 -5.74 7.24
C ALA A 94 -3.65 -5.67 6.36
N ILE A 95 -2.61 -6.39 6.80
CA ILE A 95 -1.38 -6.63 6.06
C ILE A 95 -0.98 -8.09 6.23
N TYR A 96 -0.58 -8.75 5.13
CA TYR A 96 -0.10 -10.12 5.17
C TYR A 96 1.03 -10.33 4.15
N GLY A 97 1.97 -11.22 4.46
CA GLY A 97 3.15 -11.52 3.64
C GLY A 97 3.19 -12.98 3.20
N PHE A 98 3.16 -13.20 1.89
CA PHE A 98 3.19 -14.50 1.23
C PHE A 98 4.62 -14.89 0.86
N TYR A 99 4.96 -16.17 1.06
CA TYR A 99 6.27 -16.75 0.81
C TYR A 99 6.16 -18.05 0.00
N ILE A 100 7.25 -18.47 -0.64
CA ILE A 100 7.29 -19.74 -1.38
C ILE A 100 7.05 -20.90 -0.39
N GLY A 101 6.08 -21.76 -0.70
CA GLY A 101 5.57 -22.82 0.17
C GLY A 101 4.32 -22.40 0.99
N CYS A 102 3.83 -21.16 0.85
CA CYS A 102 2.56 -20.75 1.44
C CYS A 102 1.41 -21.48 0.76
N LYS A 103 0.54 -22.10 1.58
CA LYS A 103 -0.61 -22.89 1.12
C LYS A 103 -1.90 -22.14 1.39
N VAL A 104 -2.83 -22.23 0.43
CA VAL A 104 -4.19 -21.73 0.58
C VAL A 104 -5.03 -22.76 1.30
N GLU A 105 -5.59 -22.37 2.45
CA GLU A 105 -6.43 -23.21 3.29
C GLU A 105 -7.91 -22.80 3.21
N GLU A 106 -8.79 -23.70 3.65
CA GLU A 106 -10.22 -23.41 3.70
C GLU A 106 -10.51 -22.27 4.68
N GLY A 107 -11.20 -21.23 4.20
CA GLY A 107 -11.50 -20.02 4.96
C GLY A 107 -10.49 -18.90 4.81
N ASP A 108 -9.39 -19.11 4.09
CA ASP A 108 -8.49 -18.02 3.70
C ASP A 108 -9.22 -17.02 2.81
N ILE A 109 -8.93 -15.73 3.01
CA ILE A 109 -9.60 -14.66 2.27
C ILE A 109 -9.34 -14.73 0.75
N ILE A 110 -8.26 -15.36 0.34
CA ILE A 110 -7.88 -15.53 -1.07
C ILE A 110 -8.36 -16.85 -1.68
N ALA A 111 -9.17 -17.64 -0.95
CA ALA A 111 -9.66 -18.95 -1.40
C ALA A 111 -10.60 -18.87 -2.63
N GLU A 112 -11.13 -17.69 -2.95
CA GLU A 112 -11.90 -17.48 -4.19
C GLU A 112 -10.99 -17.29 -5.42
N ASP A 113 -9.76 -16.80 -5.23
CA ASP A 113 -8.79 -16.58 -6.32
C ASP A 113 -7.88 -17.78 -6.56
N PHE A 114 -7.71 -18.63 -5.55
CA PHE A 114 -6.80 -19.78 -5.59
C PHE A 114 -7.48 -21.03 -5.06
N PRO A 115 -7.29 -22.20 -5.73
CA PRO A 115 -7.88 -23.44 -5.24
C PRO A 115 -7.30 -23.81 -3.87
N ILE A 116 -8.12 -24.40 -3.01
CA ILE A 116 -7.66 -24.94 -1.73
C ILE A 116 -6.55 -25.96 -1.97
N GLY A 117 -5.46 -25.81 -1.21
CA GLY A 117 -4.24 -26.60 -1.37
C GLY A 117 -3.25 -26.05 -2.39
N PHE A 118 -3.56 -24.95 -3.09
CA PHE A 118 -2.56 -24.23 -3.90
C PHE A 118 -1.37 -23.85 -3.03
N GLU A 119 -0.17 -24.23 -3.46
CA GLU A 119 1.10 -23.92 -2.80
C GLU A 119 1.92 -22.99 -3.71
N ALA A 120 2.35 -21.84 -3.19
CA ALA A 120 3.16 -20.91 -3.96
C ALA A 120 4.54 -21.51 -4.27
N GLU A 121 4.87 -21.75 -5.53
CA GLU A 121 6.17 -22.31 -5.93
C GLU A 121 7.16 -21.22 -6.34
N THR A 122 6.65 -20.06 -6.74
CA THR A 122 7.47 -18.97 -7.28
C THR A 122 7.22 -17.65 -6.55
N LYS A 123 8.17 -16.71 -6.71
CA LYS A 123 7.97 -15.31 -6.27
C LYS A 123 6.76 -14.67 -6.94
N GLU A 124 6.44 -15.06 -8.18
CA GLU A 124 5.28 -14.52 -8.90
C GLU A 124 3.97 -15.06 -8.33
N ASP A 125 3.92 -16.31 -7.87
CA ASP A 125 2.74 -16.84 -7.18
C ASP A 125 2.48 -16.06 -5.89
N CYS A 126 3.53 -15.81 -5.11
CA CYS A 126 3.45 -14.98 -3.91
C CYS A 126 2.95 -13.56 -4.23
N ARG A 127 3.40 -12.98 -5.35
CA ARG A 127 2.95 -11.66 -5.82
C ARG A 127 1.45 -11.69 -6.16
N LYS A 128 0.98 -12.70 -6.89
CA LYS A 128 -0.44 -12.86 -7.22
C LYS A 128 -1.30 -13.04 -5.97
N MET A 129 -0.83 -13.82 -4.99
CA MET A 129 -1.51 -13.98 -3.70
C MET A 129 -1.59 -12.64 -2.94
N ALA A 130 -0.51 -11.86 -2.92
CA ALA A 130 -0.51 -10.52 -2.34
C ALA A 130 -1.49 -9.57 -3.04
N VAL A 131 -1.61 -9.63 -4.37
CA VAL A 131 -2.59 -8.86 -5.14
C VAL A 131 -4.02 -9.25 -4.76
N ALA A 132 -4.34 -10.55 -4.74
CA ALA A 132 -5.64 -11.06 -4.33
C ALA A 132 -5.99 -10.60 -2.91
N PHE A 133 -5.07 -10.81 -1.96
CA PHE A 133 -5.26 -10.38 -0.57
C PHE A 133 -5.54 -8.89 -0.47
N ALA A 134 -4.71 -8.05 -1.12
CA ALA A 134 -4.89 -6.60 -1.10
C ALA A 134 -6.25 -6.19 -1.66
N ARG A 135 -6.77 -6.87 -2.69
CA ARG A 135 -8.10 -6.63 -3.25
C ARG A 135 -9.19 -6.95 -2.24
N GLU A 136 -9.13 -8.12 -1.60
CA GLU A 136 -10.16 -8.59 -0.67
C GLU A 136 -10.18 -7.81 0.66
N VAL A 137 -9.03 -7.28 1.08
CA VAL A 137 -8.94 -6.46 2.30
C VAL A 137 -9.11 -4.96 2.04
N SER A 138 -9.23 -4.49 0.80
CA SER A 138 -9.40 -3.07 0.49
C SER A 138 -10.78 -2.51 0.85
#